data_AF-A0A2M7NIJ5-F1
#
_entry.id   AF-A0A2M7NIJ5-F1
#
_cell.length_a   1.000
_cell.length_b   1.000
_cell.length_c   1.000
_cell.angle_alpha   90.00
_cell.angle_beta   90.00
_cell.angle_gamma   90.00
#
_symmetry.space_group_name_H-M   'P 1'
#
loop_
_entity.id
_entity.type
_entity.pdbx_description
1 polymer ?
#
loop_
_entity_poly.entity_id
_entity_poly.type
_entity_poly.pdbx_seq_one_letter_code
_entity_poly.pdbx_strand_id
1 'polypeptide(L)'
;MSKSKKIWLGIFTFSPLIVTVLAIIAFIGTFISVASVADQQNPPDEFLGLFLGGFFTFFILILLASLADLGITIYYIIDIVKDERVDETEKVIWALALFFGSFISTAVYYFIRIWNRKEGGNFRRKQNDEIIDF
;
A
#
# COMPACT_ATOMS: atom_id res chain seq x y z
N MET A 1 -18.69 0.14 6.21
CA MET A 1 -17.82 0.22 5.01
C MET A 1 -18.30 -0.85 4.06
N SER A 2 -18.72 -0.49 2.83
CA SER A 2 -19.25 -1.47 1.85
C SER A 2 -18.16 -2.42 1.35
N LYS A 3 -18.52 -3.65 0.96
CA LYS A 3 -17.60 -4.66 0.42
C LYS A 3 -16.73 -4.11 -0.70
N SER A 4 -17.32 -3.34 -1.62
CA SER A 4 -16.60 -2.72 -2.74
C SER A 4 -15.49 -1.77 -2.27
N LYS A 5 -15.73 -0.97 -1.24
CA LYS A 5 -14.72 -0.05 -0.70
C LYS A 5 -13.54 -0.81 -0.09
N LYS A 6 -13.80 -1.96 0.56
CA LYS A 6 -12.74 -2.81 1.12
C LYS A 6 -11.86 -3.40 0.02
N ILE A 7 -12.47 -3.95 -1.03
CA ILE A 7 -11.75 -4.56 -2.15
C ILE A 7 -10.84 -3.53 -2.83
N TRP A 8 -11.37 -2.34 -3.14
CA TRP A 8 -10.58 -1.26 -3.72
C TRP A 8 -9.40 -0.85 -2.83
N LEU A 9 -9.64 -0.72 -1.53
CA LEU A 9 -8.61 -0.37 -0.57
C LEU A 9 -7.50 -1.44 -0.50
N GLY A 10 -7.87 -2.73 -0.60
CA GLY A 10 -6.92 -3.83 -0.70
C GLY A 10 -6.05 -3.70 -1.93
N ILE A 11 -6.64 -3.52 -3.11
CA ILE A 11 -5.89 -3.32 -4.37
C ILE A 11 -4.92 -2.15 -4.23
N PHE A 12 -5.38 -1.02 -3.70
CA PHE A 12 -4.51 0.13 -3.46
C PHE A 12 -3.38 -0.20 -2.47
N THR A 13 -3.63 -0.94 -1.39
CA THR A 13 -2.61 -1.32 -0.39
C THR A 13 -1.47 -2.13 -1.00
N PHE A 14 -1.78 -3.05 -1.91
CA PHE A 14 -0.77 -3.90 -2.55
C PHE A 14 -0.15 -3.27 -3.80
N SER A 15 -0.77 -2.24 -4.38
CA SER A 15 -0.30 -1.63 -5.62
C SER A 15 1.11 -1.01 -5.54
N PRO A 16 1.53 -0.28 -4.48
CA PRO A 16 2.90 0.21 -4.37
C PRO A 16 3.92 -0.92 -4.49
N LEU A 17 3.69 -2.04 -3.78
CA LEU A 17 4.58 -3.19 -3.84
C LEU A 17 4.68 -3.78 -5.25
N ILE A 18 3.55 -3.94 -5.94
CA ILE A 18 3.54 -4.46 -7.32
C ILE A 18 4.32 -3.52 -8.23
N VAL A 19 4.11 -2.20 -8.13
CA VAL A 19 4.83 -1.20 -8.91
C VAL A 19 6.32 -1.23 -8.60
N THR A 20 6.71 -1.35 -7.33
CA THR A 20 8.12 -1.49 -6.92
C THR A 20 8.77 -2.72 -7.54
N VAL A 21 8.11 -3.88 -7.51
CA VAL A 21 8.63 -5.11 -8.12
C VAL A 21 8.78 -4.95 -9.64
N LEU A 22 7.78 -4.39 -10.32
CA LEU A 22 7.83 -4.13 -11.76
C LEU A 22 8.95 -3.12 -12.11
N ALA A 23 9.14 -2.08 -11.29
CA ALA A 23 10.20 -1.10 -11.47
C ALA A 23 11.58 -1.76 -11.35
N ILE A 24 11.77 -2.65 -10.37
CA ILE A 24 13.03 -3.42 -10.21
C ILE A 24 13.27 -4.30 -11.43
N ILE A 25 12.26 -5.03 -11.91
CA ILE A 25 12.37 -5.87 -13.12
C ILE A 25 12.74 -5.02 -14.33
N ALA A 26 12.06 -3.88 -14.54
CA ALA A 26 12.35 -2.97 -15.64
C ALA A 26 13.77 -2.40 -15.56
N PHE A 27 14.23 -2.05 -14.35
CA PHE A 27 15.58 -1.53 -14.13
C PHE A 27 16.66 -2.59 -14.38
N ILE A 28 16.45 -3.84 -13.98
CA ILE A 28 17.32 -4.96 -14.36
C ILE A 28 17.34 -5.12 -15.88
N GLY A 29 16.19 -4.99 -16.55
CA GLY A 29 16.10 -4.96 -18.01
C GLY A 29 16.99 -3.88 -18.64
N THR A 30 17.04 -2.68 -18.05
CA THR A 30 17.96 -1.62 -18.48
C THR A 30 19.42 -2.06 -18.43
N PHE A 31 19.85 -2.77 -17.38
CA PHE A 31 21.23 -3.26 -17.31
C PHE A 31 21.56 -4.27 -18.42
N ILE A 32 20.61 -5.15 -18.75
CA ILE A 32 20.78 -6.10 -19.87
C ILE A 32 20.92 -5.33 -21.18
N SER A 33 20.08 -4.32 -21.42
CA SER A 33 20.17 -3.47 -22.60
C SER A 33 21.50 -2.72 -22.67
N VAL A 34 21.94 -2.13 -21.56
CA VAL A 34 23.23 -1.41 -21.48
C VAL A 34 24.42 -2.35 -21.74
N ALA A 35 24.41 -3.56 -21.17
CA ALA A 35 25.46 -4.56 -21.39
C ALA A 35 25.56 -4.96 -22.87
N SER A 36 24.43 -5.08 -23.57
CA SER A 36 24.41 -5.44 -24.99
C SER A 36 25.02 -4.38 -25.92
N VAL A 37 24.99 -3.11 -25.50
CA VAL A 37 25.52 -1.96 -26.25
C VAL A 37 27.00 -1.71 -25.91
N ALA A 38 27.46 -2.13 -24.72
CA ALA A 38 28.84 -1.94 -24.27
C ALA A 38 29.87 -2.82 -25.02
N ASP A 39 29.46 -3.99 -25.53
CA ASP A 39 30.33 -4.88 -26.32
C ASP A 39 30.53 -4.42 -27.77
N GLN A 40 29.63 -3.56 -28.24
CA GLN A 40 29.74 -2.92 -29.54
C GLN A 40 30.48 -1.60 -29.32
N GLN A 41 31.41 -1.20 -30.20
CA GLN A 41 32.13 0.08 -30.10
C GLN A 41 31.21 1.29 -30.38
N ASN A 42 30.02 1.30 -29.77
CA ASN A 42 29.01 2.32 -29.89
C ASN A 42 29.48 3.60 -29.23
N PRO A 43 29.00 4.75 -29.72
CA PRO A 43 29.45 6.03 -29.21
C PRO A 43 29.01 6.21 -27.74
N PRO A 44 29.81 6.88 -26.89
CA PRO A 44 29.57 6.95 -25.44
C PRO A 44 28.23 7.58 -25.02
N ASP A 45 27.61 8.34 -25.91
CA ASP A 45 26.30 8.98 -25.75
C ASP A 45 25.14 7.97 -25.74
N GLU A 46 25.21 6.91 -26.53
CA GLU A 46 24.18 5.87 -26.59
C GLU A 46 24.10 5.07 -25.28
N PHE A 47 25.26 4.72 -24.73
CA PHE A 47 25.37 4.08 -23.41
C PHE A 47 24.73 4.96 -22.31
N LEU A 48 25.12 6.23 -22.25
CA LEU A 48 24.62 7.17 -21.23
C LEU A 48 23.11 7.40 -21.39
N GLY A 49 22.61 7.51 -22.62
CA GLY A 49 21.19 7.69 -22.92
C GLY A 49 20.34 6.53 -22.40
N LEU A 50 20.74 5.29 -22.66
CA LEU A 50 20.03 4.09 -22.20
C LEU A 50 20.04 3.97 -20.68
N PHE A 51 21.20 4.14 -20.06
CA PHE A 51 21.33 4.05 -18.61
C PHE A 51 20.52 5.14 -17.90
N LEU A 52 20.66 6.41 -18.30
CA LEU A 52 19.94 7.52 -17.69
C LEU A 52 18.44 7.44 -17.95
N GLY A 53 18.02 6.98 -19.13
CA GLY A 53 16.60 6.78 -19.46
C GLY A 53 15.94 5.72 -18.57
N GLY A 54 16.60 4.58 -18.40
CA GLY A 54 16.10 3.53 -17.50
C GLY A 54 16.17 3.92 -16.02
N PHE A 55 17.24 4.59 -15.60
CA PHE A 55 17.36 5.15 -14.25
C PHE A 55 16.25 6.16 -13.94
N PHE A 56 15.97 7.07 -14.87
CA PHE A 56 14.92 8.08 -14.70
C PHE A 56 13.53 7.45 -14.62
N THR A 57 13.25 6.45 -15.47
CA THR A 57 12.00 5.69 -15.45
C THR A 57 11.84 4.95 -14.12
N PHE A 58 12.87 4.26 -13.65
CA PHE A 58 12.90 3.61 -12.35
C PHE A 58 12.62 4.61 -11.22
N PHE A 59 13.32 5.74 -11.22
CA PHE A 59 13.17 6.77 -10.20
C PHE A 59 11.74 7.31 -10.13
N ILE A 60 11.12 7.61 -11.27
CA ILE A 60 9.72 8.07 -11.33
C ILE A 60 8.77 7.01 -10.77
N LEU A 61 8.93 5.75 -11.18
CA LEU A 61 8.05 4.67 -10.72
C LEU A 61 8.16 4.45 -9.20
N ILE A 62 9.38 4.47 -8.65
CA ILE A 62 9.61 4.36 -7.21
C ILE A 62 9.05 5.57 -6.47
N LEU A 63 9.20 6.78 -7.00
CA LEU A 63 8.65 7.98 -6.39
C LEU A 63 7.11 7.92 -6.32
N LEU A 64 6.47 7.51 -7.42
CA LEU A 64 5.01 7.33 -7.46
C LEU A 64 4.53 6.24 -6.50
N ALA A 65 5.22 5.10 -6.45
CA ALA A 65 4.92 4.03 -5.49
C ALA A 65 5.06 4.51 -4.05
N SER A 66 6.12 5.26 -3.73
CA SER A 66 6.36 5.81 -2.39
C SER A 66 5.29 6.82 -1.98
N LEU A 67 4.87 7.70 -2.89
CA LEU A 67 3.77 8.63 -2.64
C LEU A 67 2.44 7.91 -2.40
N ALA A 68 2.16 6.86 -3.16
CA ALA A 68 0.97 6.04 -2.97
C ALA A 68 1.00 5.32 -1.60
N ASP A 69 2.13 4.71 -1.22
CA ASP A 69 2.31 4.04 0.08
C ASP A 69 2.15 5.02 1.25
N LEU A 70 2.71 6.23 1.12
CA LEU A 70 2.52 7.30 2.10
C LEU A 70 1.03 7.68 2.24
N GLY A 71 0.32 7.83 1.12
CA GLY A 71 -1.12 8.12 1.12
C GLY A 71 -1.95 7.04 1.82
N ILE A 72 -1.62 5.77 1.58
CA ILE A 72 -2.28 4.62 2.23
C ILE A 72 -1.97 4.59 3.74
N THR A 73 -0.71 4.83 4.10
CA THR A 73 -0.28 4.89 5.49
C THR A 73 -1.03 5.98 6.26
N ILE A 74 -1.10 7.20 5.71
CA ILE A 74 -1.86 8.31 6.31
C ILE A 74 -3.34 7.93 6.42
N TYR A 75 -3.93 7.33 5.39
CA TYR A 75 -5.32 6.88 5.43
C TYR A 75 -5.58 5.89 6.55
N TYR A 76 -4.70 4.90 6.77
CA TYR A 76 -4.84 3.92 7.85
C TYR A 76 -4.64 4.51 9.23
N ILE A 77 -3.72 5.46 9.39
CA ILE A 77 -3.57 6.22 10.65
C ILE A 77 -4.86 6.98 10.97
N ILE A 78 -5.47 7.64 9.99
CA ILE A 78 -6.74 8.35 10.20
C ILE A 78 -7.87 7.36 10.52
N ASP A 79 -7.93 6.22 9.83
CA ASP A 79 -8.96 5.19 10.07
C ASP A 79 -8.87 4.60 11.49
N ILE A 80 -7.67 4.37 12.02
CA ILE A 80 -7.52 3.82 13.38
C ILE A 80 -7.80 4.86 14.46
N VAL A 81 -7.33 6.09 14.28
CA VAL A 81 -7.55 7.17 15.25
C VAL A 81 -9.04 7.48 15.41
N LYS A 82 -9.79 7.44 14.30
CA LYS A 82 -11.25 7.66 14.27
C LYS A 82 -12.08 6.44 14.68
N ASP A 83 -11.49 5.26 14.86
CA ASP A 83 -12.25 4.08 15.28
C ASP A 83 -12.50 4.11 16.78
N GLU A 84 -13.74 4.37 17.19
CA GLU A 84 -14.16 4.40 18.60
C GLU A 84 -14.16 3.01 19.26
N ARG A 85 -14.06 1.92 18.49
CA ARG A 85 -14.03 0.55 19.02
C ARG A 85 -12.64 0.14 19.52
N VAL A 86 -11.65 1.02 19.37
CA VAL A 86 -10.24 0.76 19.64
C VAL A 86 -9.84 1.60 20.84
N ASP A 87 -9.20 0.97 21.81
CA ASP A 87 -8.67 1.68 22.98
C ASP A 87 -7.56 2.67 22.58
N GLU A 88 -7.40 3.74 23.34
CA GLU A 88 -6.38 4.76 23.05
C GLU A 88 -4.97 4.17 22.98
N THR A 89 -4.64 3.23 23.87
CA THR A 89 -3.35 2.54 23.87
C THR A 89 -3.13 1.79 22.56
N GLU A 90 -4.16 1.08 22.11
CA GLU A 90 -4.09 0.28 20.89
C GLU A 90 -4.01 1.19 19.63
N LYS A 91 -4.66 2.36 19.63
CA LYS A 91 -4.53 3.35 18.56
C LYS A 91 -3.08 3.81 18.39
N VAL A 92 -2.41 4.12 19.50
CA VAL A 92 -1.01 4.57 19.47
C VAL A 92 -0.10 3.45 18.93
N ILE A 93 -0.28 2.22 19.39
CA ILE A 93 0.49 1.06 18.90
C ILE A 93 0.32 0.89 17.39
N TRP A 94 -0.92 0.95 16.88
CA TRP A 94 -1.17 0.82 15.45
C TRP A 94 -0.61 1.99 14.64
N ALA A 95 -0.73 3.22 15.13
CA ALA A 95 -0.17 4.39 14.44
C ALA A 95 1.36 4.28 14.32
N LEU A 96 2.04 3.87 15.39
CA LEU A 96 3.49 3.62 15.38
C LEU A 96 3.85 2.45 14.45
N ALA A 97 3.11 1.34 14.52
CA ALA A 97 3.34 0.19 13.65
C ALA A 97 3.19 0.58 12.18
N LEU A 98 2.14 1.32 11.81
CA LEU A 98 1.90 1.79 10.45
C LEU A 98 3.00 2.75 9.97
N PHE A 99 3.45 3.66 10.83
CA PHE A 99 4.48 4.62 10.47
C PHE A 99 5.87 3.98 10.31
N PHE A 100 6.27 3.08 11.22
CA PHE A 100 7.61 2.50 11.22
C PHE A 100 7.72 1.16 10.47
N GLY A 101 6.65 0.38 10.41
CA GLY A 101 6.66 -0.95 9.79
C GLY A 101 6.36 -0.95 8.28
N SER A 102 6.15 0.24 7.69
CA SER A 102 5.98 0.41 6.24
C SER A 102 4.92 -0.56 5.67
N PHE A 103 5.20 -1.16 4.53
CA PHE A 103 4.30 -2.05 3.81
C PHE A 103 3.80 -3.25 4.64
N ILE A 104 4.64 -3.82 5.51
CA ILE A 104 4.25 -4.99 6.32
C ILE A 104 3.10 -4.59 7.25
N SER A 105 3.22 -3.44 7.92
CA SER A 105 2.19 -2.96 8.84
C SER A 105 0.90 -2.58 8.12
N THR A 106 0.98 -1.95 6.94
CA THR A 106 -0.22 -1.60 6.17
C THR A 106 -0.95 -2.85 5.66
N ALA A 107 -0.21 -3.88 5.22
CA ALA A 107 -0.78 -5.17 4.83
C ALA A 107 -1.44 -5.88 6.02
N VAL A 108 -0.77 -5.97 7.17
CA VAL A 108 -1.32 -6.60 8.38
C VAL A 108 -2.56 -5.85 8.87
N TYR A 109 -2.54 -4.53 8.88
CA TYR A 109 -3.68 -3.70 9.25
C TYR A 109 -4.89 -3.97 8.35
N TYR A 110 -4.69 -4.05 7.04
CA TYR A 110 -5.75 -4.35 6.09
C TYR A 110 -6.45 -5.67 6.40
N PHE A 111 -5.69 -6.77 6.60
CA PHE A 111 -6.28 -8.08 6.89
C PHE A 111 -6.95 -8.14 8.27
N ILE A 112 -6.31 -7.61 9.32
CA ILE A 112 -6.83 -7.74 10.69
C ILE A 112 -8.02 -6.79 10.92
N ARG A 113 -7.92 -5.53 10.49
CA ARG A 113 -8.89 -4.49 10.83
C ARG A 113 -9.91 -4.25 9.73
N ILE A 114 -9.49 -4.11 8.48
CA ILE A 114 -10.39 -3.73 7.39
C ILE A 114 -11.21 -4.92 6.89
N TRP A 115 -10.54 -6.05 6.65
CA TRP A 115 -11.19 -7.25 6.12
C TRP A 115 -12.20 -7.81 7.13
N ASN A 116 -11.78 -8.01 8.38
CA ASN A 116 -12.61 -8.62 9.45
C ASN A 116 -13.70 -7.70 10.03
N ARG A 117 -13.75 -6.40 9.69
CA ARG A 117 -14.86 -5.51 10.09
C ARG A 117 -16.18 -6.07 9.54
N LYS A 118 -17.00 -6.74 10.34
CA LYS A 118 -18.32 -7.22 9.93
C LYS A 118 -19.16 -6.06 9.39
N GLU A 119 -19.77 -6.26 8.23
CA GLU A 119 -20.75 -5.31 7.71
C GLU A 119 -22.02 -5.41 8.55
N GLY A 120 -22.40 -4.29 9.17
CA GLY A 120 -23.68 -4.18 9.87
C GLY A 120 -23.73 -4.92 11.20
N GLY A 121 -23.76 -4.14 12.28
CA GLY A 121 -24.36 -4.61 13.52
C GLY A 121 -25.85 -4.90 13.28
N ASN A 122 -26.17 -6.16 13.03
CA ASN A 122 -27.55 -6.68 13.06
C ASN A 122 -27.82 -7.52 14.32
N PHE A 123 -27.06 -7.27 15.40
CA PHE A 123 -27.26 -7.95 16.70
C PHE A 123 -27.83 -7.03 17.79
N ARG A 124 -27.97 -5.73 17.54
CA ARG A 124 -28.45 -4.77 18.56
C ARG A 124 -29.95 -4.42 18.49
N ARG A 125 -30.70 -4.91 17.51
CA ARG A 125 -32.17 -4.76 17.49
C ARG A 125 -32.91 -5.90 18.19
N LYS A 126 -32.43 -7.14 18.09
CA LYS A 126 -33.13 -8.29 18.71
C LYS A 126 -33.21 -8.25 20.24
N GLN A 127 -32.33 -7.51 20.91
CA GLN A 127 -32.35 -7.42 22.38
C GLN A 127 -33.27 -6.29 22.89
N ASN A 128 -33.63 -5.31 22.05
CA ASN A 128 -34.54 -4.24 22.44
C ASN A 128 -36.01 -4.59 22.20
N ASP A 129 -36.30 -5.59 21.37
CA ASP A 129 -37.67 -6.04 21.11
C ASP A 129 -38.17 -7.04 22.19
N GLU A 130 -37.27 -7.59 23.03
CA GLU A 130 -37.63 -8.51 24.13
C GLU A 130 -37.81 -7.79 25.48
N ILE A 131 -37.50 -6.49 25.59
CA ILE A 131 -37.54 -5.75 26.86
C ILE A 131 -38.78 -4.84 26.98
N ILE A 132 -39.64 -4.76 25.96
CA ILE A 132 -40.84 -3.91 25.97
C ILE A 132 -42.14 -4.71 26.19
N ASP A 133 -42.06 -6.00 26.52
CA ASP A 133 -43.23 -6.85 26.79
C ASP A 133 -43.29 -7.35 28.25
N PHE A 134 -43.12 -6.45 29.23
CA PHE A 134 -43.52 -6.68 30.63
C PHE A 134 -44.06 -5.42 31.30
#